data_AF-A0A7W1MWM4-F1
#
_entry.id   AF-A0A7W1MWM4-F1
#
_cell.length_a   1.000
_cell.length_b   1.000
_cell.length_c   1.000
_cell.angle_alpha   90.00
_cell.angle_beta   90.00
_cell.angle_gamma   90.00
#
_symmetry.space_group_name_H-M   'P 1'
#
loop_
_entity.id
_entity.type
_entity.pdbx_description
1 polymer ?
#
loop_
_entity_poly.entity_id
_entity_poly.type
_entity_poly.pdbx_seq_one_letter_code
_entity_poly.pdbx_strand_id
1 'polypeptide(L)'
;VDSPFHASVKFRDLQAEKLMANAGGPPGMIEGRLEGFLDAAGKTADSNAISGRGEIFLRDGKLEQYSLLVALGQILQIDELMQLHLEQAEVHFHISPGIVTIDQLLLRSPNIRLSATGTIDFNGKLHLDSQLALNDKIRRQLFAPIRENFQPLNQPPGYAAVAFHVSGTIERPKTDLMERVVGHDLRDLGGVISSLFGHGKKKKAQAEPSPGASLAPSPSPNDATASPPPNEARPAASLAPAPTP
;
A
#
# COMPACT_ATOMS: atom_id res chain seq x y z
N VAL A 1 25.33 8.01 28.31
CA VAL A 1 25.72 9.42 28.11
C VAL A 1 24.93 9.91 26.91
N ASP A 2 24.11 10.94 27.04
CA ASP A 2 23.35 11.49 25.92
C ASP A 2 24.27 12.42 25.11
N SER A 3 24.96 11.85 24.12
CA SER A 3 25.88 12.61 23.27
C SER A 3 25.19 12.94 21.94
N PRO A 4 25.15 14.23 21.54
CA PRO A 4 24.72 14.57 20.19
C PRO A 4 25.74 14.04 19.18
N PHE A 5 25.26 13.63 18.02
CA PHE A 5 26.09 13.27 16.87
C PHE A 5 25.63 14.02 15.62
N HIS A 6 26.56 14.18 14.68
CA HIS A 6 26.29 14.58 13.31
C HIS A 6 27.14 13.70 12.40
N ALA A 7 26.52 13.08 11.40
CA ALA A 7 27.15 12.21 10.42
C ALA A 7 26.79 12.71 9.02
N SER A 8 27.81 12.95 8.19
CA SER A 8 27.66 13.22 6.76
C SER A 8 28.40 12.13 6.02
N VAL A 9 27.69 11.34 5.24
CA VAL A 9 28.23 10.21 4.48
C VAL A 9 27.90 10.42 3.01
N LYS A 10 28.91 10.34 2.15
CA LYS A 10 28.76 10.29 0.70
C LYS A 10 29.32 8.96 0.22
N PHE A 11 28.59 8.29 -0.66
CA PHE A 11 28.97 6.98 -1.18
C PHE A 11 28.75 6.92 -2.69
N ARG A 12 29.54 6.05 -3.34
CA ARG A 12 29.52 5.81 -4.78
C ARG A 12 30.01 4.39 -5.03
N ASP A 13 29.46 3.76 -6.06
CA ASP A 13 29.88 2.43 -6.53
C ASP A 13 29.74 1.31 -5.47
N LEU A 14 28.83 1.49 -4.50
CA LEU A 14 28.53 0.46 -3.50
C LEU A 14 27.63 -0.62 -4.11
N GLN A 15 28.01 -1.88 -3.95
CA GLN A 15 27.24 -3.04 -4.44
C GLN A 15 25.99 -3.28 -3.58
N ALA A 16 24.81 -3.13 -4.18
CA ALA A 16 23.52 -3.23 -3.49
C ALA A 16 23.29 -4.62 -2.89
N GLU A 17 23.71 -5.67 -3.59
CA GLU A 17 23.62 -7.07 -3.20
C GLU A 17 24.39 -7.31 -1.90
N LYS A 18 25.58 -6.72 -1.80
CA LYS A 18 26.46 -6.84 -0.62
C LYS A 18 25.89 -6.10 0.58
N LEU A 19 25.31 -4.91 0.37
CA LEU A 19 24.65 -4.19 1.47
C LEU A 19 23.44 -4.96 1.99
N MET A 20 22.62 -5.54 1.11
CA MET A 20 21.47 -6.35 1.51
C MET A 20 21.86 -7.65 2.21
N ALA A 21 22.85 -8.38 1.69
CA ALA A 21 23.36 -9.58 2.34
C ALA A 21 23.91 -9.28 3.75
N ASN A 22 24.64 -8.17 3.91
CA ASN A 22 25.16 -7.73 5.21
C ASN A 22 24.04 -7.24 6.15
N ALA A 23 22.93 -6.72 5.63
CA ALA A 23 21.75 -6.33 6.39
C ALA A 23 20.84 -7.51 6.77
N GLY A 24 21.18 -8.75 6.37
CA GLY A 24 20.35 -9.93 6.60
C GLY A 24 19.12 -10.03 5.69
N GLY A 25 19.06 -9.22 4.62
CA GLY A 25 18.00 -9.28 3.62
C GLY A 25 18.13 -10.50 2.69
N PRO A 26 17.04 -10.88 1.99
CA PRO A 26 17.08 -12.00 1.05
C PRO A 26 18.05 -11.73 -0.12
N PRO A 27 18.90 -12.70 -0.50
CA PRO A 27 19.86 -12.53 -1.58
C PRO A 27 19.14 -12.38 -2.94
N GLY A 28 19.72 -11.58 -3.84
CA GLY A 28 19.20 -11.36 -5.20
C GLY A 28 18.02 -10.39 -5.33
N MET A 29 17.42 -9.93 -4.22
CA MET A 29 16.25 -9.05 -4.23
C MET A 29 16.50 -7.70 -4.94
N ILE A 30 17.72 -7.19 -4.84
CA ILE A 30 18.19 -5.97 -5.49
C ILE A 30 19.65 -6.17 -5.93
N GLU A 31 19.90 -5.84 -7.19
CA GLU A 31 21.23 -5.82 -7.81
C GLU A 31 21.52 -4.43 -8.39
N GLY A 32 22.80 -4.09 -8.55
CA GLY A 32 23.26 -2.82 -9.09
C GLY A 32 24.13 -2.01 -8.13
N ARG A 33 24.41 -0.76 -8.52
CA ARG A 33 25.41 0.10 -7.88
C ARG A 33 24.78 1.33 -7.26
N LEU A 34 24.93 1.47 -5.95
CA LEU A 34 24.39 2.54 -5.15
C LEU A 34 25.38 3.71 -5.06
N GLU A 35 24.87 4.91 -5.30
CA GLU A 35 25.54 6.19 -5.06
C GLU A 35 24.58 7.17 -4.40
N GLY A 36 25.10 8.14 -3.65
CA GLY A 36 24.24 9.06 -2.92
C GLY A 36 24.90 9.70 -1.70
N PHE A 37 24.05 10.26 -0.83
CA PHE A 37 24.47 10.82 0.44
C PHE A 37 23.41 10.66 1.52
N LEU A 38 23.87 10.73 2.77
CA LEU A 38 23.06 10.82 3.97
C LEU A 38 23.70 11.85 4.90
N ASP A 39 22.94 12.89 5.24
CA ASP A 39 23.26 13.85 6.29
C ASP A 39 22.28 13.63 7.44
N ALA A 40 22.78 13.19 8.60
CA ALA A 40 21.96 12.84 9.76
C ALA A 40 22.54 13.41 11.05
N ALA A 41 21.65 13.87 11.92
CA ALA A 41 21.96 14.33 13.28
C ALA A 41 21.05 13.61 14.28
N GLY A 42 21.47 13.54 15.53
CA GLY A 42 20.63 12.97 16.58
C GLY A 42 21.35 12.79 17.89
N LYS A 43 20.80 11.90 18.72
CA LYS A 43 21.32 11.58 20.05
C LYS A 43 21.61 10.09 20.15
N THR A 44 22.79 9.74 20.65
CA THR A 44 23.19 8.32 20.78
C THR A 44 22.36 7.53 21.79
N ALA A 45 21.63 8.20 22.68
CA ALA A 45 20.75 7.59 23.67
C ALA A 45 19.26 7.57 23.27
N ASP A 46 18.88 8.19 22.15
CA ASP A 46 17.49 8.29 21.70
C ASP A 46 17.38 8.17 20.18
N SER A 47 16.96 6.99 19.71
CA SER A 47 16.70 6.74 18.29
C SER A 47 15.57 7.61 17.72
N ASN A 48 14.63 8.05 18.57
CA ASN A 48 13.55 8.93 18.14
C ASN A 48 13.99 10.40 18.06
N ALA A 49 15.22 10.74 18.46
CA ALA A 49 15.79 12.08 18.26
C ALA A 49 16.61 12.20 16.96
N ILE A 50 16.56 11.20 16.07
CA ILE A 50 17.26 11.24 14.77
C ILE A 50 16.49 12.13 13.79
N SER A 51 17.21 13.02 13.11
CA SER A 51 16.73 13.80 11.98
C SER A 51 17.79 13.82 10.87
N GLY A 52 17.39 14.12 9.64
CA GLY A 52 18.33 14.12 8.52
C GLY A 52 17.68 14.18 7.15
N ARG A 53 18.50 14.05 6.11
CA ARG A 53 18.08 13.92 4.71
C ARG A 53 19.05 13.05 3.93
N GLY A 54 18.56 12.42 2.88
CA GLY A 54 19.40 11.63 2.00
C GLY A 54 18.82 11.51 0.60
N GLU A 55 19.70 11.20 -0.33
CA GLU A 55 19.37 10.91 -1.73
C GLU A 55 20.18 9.68 -2.12
N ILE A 56 19.51 8.69 -2.70
CA ILE A 56 20.12 7.41 -3.11
C ILE A 56 19.71 7.15 -4.55
N PHE A 57 20.69 6.84 -5.39
CA PHE A 57 20.53 6.45 -6.78
C PHE A 57 21.06 5.03 -6.94
N LEU A 58 20.33 4.19 -7.67
CA LEU A 58 20.75 2.86 -8.09
C LEU A 58 21.02 2.88 -9.59
N ARG A 59 22.25 2.58 -9.97
CA ARG A 59 22.73 2.42 -11.36
C ARG A 59 22.75 0.95 -11.74
N ASP A 60 22.47 0.66 -13.00
CA ASP A 60 22.40 -0.70 -13.57
C ASP A 60 21.50 -1.61 -12.71
N GLY A 61 20.40 -1.03 -12.23
CA GLY A 61 19.59 -1.59 -11.16
C GLY A 61 18.71 -2.74 -11.63
N LYS A 62 18.50 -3.71 -10.75
CA LYS A 62 17.56 -4.80 -10.98
C LYS A 62 16.84 -5.10 -9.67
N LEU A 63 15.53 -5.30 -9.72
CA LEU A 63 14.72 -5.71 -8.59
C LEU A 63 14.05 -7.04 -8.92
N GLU A 64 14.30 -8.06 -8.11
CA GLU A 64 13.65 -9.37 -8.22
C GLU A 64 12.82 -9.65 -6.97
N GLN A 65 11.64 -10.24 -7.17
CA GLN A 65 10.82 -10.80 -6.08
C GLN A 65 10.45 -9.80 -4.98
N TYR A 66 10.57 -8.49 -5.22
CA TYR A 66 10.21 -7.46 -4.25
C TYR A 66 8.70 -7.51 -3.98
N SER A 67 8.30 -7.75 -2.73
CA SER A 67 6.91 -8.13 -2.36
C SER A 67 5.82 -7.24 -2.96
N LEU A 68 6.05 -5.92 -3.00
CA LEU A 68 5.12 -4.98 -3.64
C LEU A 68 5.04 -5.21 -5.16
N LEU A 69 6.17 -5.27 -5.86
CA LEU A 69 6.20 -5.42 -7.32
C LEU A 69 5.59 -6.76 -7.76
N VAL A 70 5.85 -7.84 -7.01
CA VAL A 70 5.20 -9.15 -7.23
C VAL A 70 3.68 -9.05 -7.09
N ALA A 71 3.18 -8.38 -6.06
CA ALA A 71 1.73 -8.18 -5.88
C ALA A 71 1.12 -7.37 -7.03
N LEU A 72 1.76 -6.29 -7.47
CA LEU A 72 1.31 -5.48 -8.62
C LEU A 72 1.32 -6.32 -9.91
N GLY A 73 2.37 -7.12 -10.14
CA GLY A 73 2.50 -8.04 -11.28
C GLY A 73 1.41 -9.11 -11.33
N GLN A 74 1.03 -9.66 -10.17
CA GLN A 74 -0.07 -10.63 -10.05
C GLN A 74 -1.44 -10.00 -10.31
N ILE A 75 -1.70 -8.79 -9.79
CA ILE A 75 -2.96 -8.07 -9.98
C ILE A 75 -3.17 -7.71 -11.46
N LEU A 76 -2.11 -7.26 -12.14
CA LEU A 76 -2.17 -6.73 -13.51
C LEU A 76 -1.80 -7.76 -14.58
N GLN A 77 -1.33 -8.95 -14.19
CA GLN A 77 -0.76 -9.99 -15.07
C GLN A 77 0.39 -9.46 -15.94
N ILE A 78 1.36 -8.77 -15.30
CA ILE A 78 2.57 -8.23 -15.95
C ILE A 78 3.81 -8.92 -15.39
N ASP A 79 4.42 -9.80 -16.18
CA ASP A 79 5.64 -10.53 -15.79
C ASP A 79 6.84 -9.59 -15.53
N GLU A 80 6.92 -8.47 -16.26
CA GLU A 80 7.98 -7.44 -16.13
C GLU A 80 7.96 -6.71 -14.76
N LEU A 81 6.90 -6.88 -13.95
CA LEU A 81 6.87 -6.44 -12.55
C LEU A 81 7.47 -7.47 -11.58
N MET A 82 7.62 -8.73 -11.97
CA MET A 82 8.24 -9.76 -11.10
C MET A 82 9.78 -9.66 -11.09
N GLN A 83 10.35 -9.17 -12.20
CA GLN A 83 11.77 -8.90 -12.40
C GLN A 83 11.92 -7.58 -13.17
N LEU A 84 12.17 -6.49 -12.45
CA LEU A 84 12.24 -5.15 -13.01
C LEU A 84 13.69 -4.73 -13.26
N HIS A 85 14.04 -4.54 -14.53
CA HIS A 85 15.33 -3.95 -14.94
C HIS A 85 15.20 -2.43 -15.02
N LEU A 86 16.08 -1.70 -14.34
CA LEU A 86 15.94 -0.27 -14.07
C LEU A 86 16.96 0.55 -14.88
N GLU A 87 16.43 1.49 -15.66
CA GLU A 87 17.21 2.55 -16.30
C GLU A 87 17.54 3.69 -15.32
N GLN A 88 16.64 3.92 -14.36
CA GLN A 88 16.79 4.90 -13.30
C GLN A 88 16.01 4.42 -12.08
N ALA A 89 16.68 4.38 -10.94
CA ALA A 89 16.04 4.21 -9.66
C ALA A 89 16.66 5.21 -8.68
N GLU A 90 15.81 6.00 -8.03
CA GLU A 90 16.21 7.04 -7.10
C GLU A 90 15.18 7.22 -5.99
N VAL A 91 15.67 7.59 -4.81
CA VAL A 91 14.85 7.99 -3.69
C VAL A 91 15.45 9.22 -2.99
N HIS A 92 14.62 10.24 -2.80
CA HIS A 92 14.88 11.42 -2.00
C HIS A 92 14.02 11.32 -0.74
N PHE A 93 14.63 11.51 0.43
CA PHE A 93 13.94 11.37 1.70
C PHE A 93 14.49 12.31 2.77
N HIS A 94 13.66 12.58 3.77
CA HIS A 94 14.07 13.18 5.02
C HIS A 94 13.65 12.33 6.21
N ILE A 95 14.45 12.38 7.27
CA ILE A 95 14.21 11.71 8.54
C ILE A 95 13.76 12.75 9.54
N SER A 96 12.63 12.47 10.20
CA SER A 96 12.15 13.17 11.38
C SER A 96 12.06 12.19 12.56
N PRO A 97 11.95 12.69 13.80
CA PRO A 97 11.67 11.88 14.98
C PRO A 97 10.62 10.77 14.77
N GLY A 98 11.08 9.52 14.73
CA GLY A 98 10.24 8.31 14.61
C GLY A 98 9.72 7.98 13.19
N ILE A 99 10.02 8.78 12.16
CA ILE A 99 9.44 8.63 10.82
C ILE A 99 10.39 9.07 9.70
N VAL A 100 10.45 8.28 8.63
CA VAL A 100 11.08 8.64 7.37
C VAL A 100 10.01 9.10 6.39
N THR A 101 10.18 10.28 5.80
CA THR A 101 9.32 10.78 4.72
C THR A 101 10.03 10.56 3.39
N ILE A 102 9.34 9.92 2.45
CA ILE A 102 9.75 9.75 1.07
C ILE A 102 9.22 10.95 0.27
N ASP A 103 10.12 11.90 -0.03
CA ASP A 103 9.81 13.11 -0.80
C ASP A 103 9.62 12.79 -2.29
N GLN A 104 10.41 11.84 -2.80
CA GLN A 104 10.30 11.28 -4.14
C GLN A 104 10.90 9.88 -4.17
N LEU A 105 10.11 8.88 -4.57
CA LEU A 105 10.60 7.60 -5.09
C LEU A 105 10.31 7.57 -6.59
N LEU A 106 11.30 7.19 -7.40
CA LEU A 106 11.13 6.93 -8.82
C LEU A 106 11.90 5.67 -9.21
N LEU A 107 11.18 4.68 -9.74
CA LEU A 107 11.71 3.48 -10.38
C LEU A 107 11.24 3.48 -11.84
N ARG A 108 12.15 3.50 -12.80
CA ARG A 108 11.86 3.47 -14.24
C ARG A 108 12.57 2.30 -14.93
N SER A 109 11.79 1.47 -15.61
CA SER A 109 12.20 0.53 -16.65
C SER A 109 11.79 1.04 -18.04
N PRO A 110 12.16 0.35 -19.14
CA PRO A 110 11.78 0.76 -20.49
C PRO A 110 10.27 0.83 -20.75
N ASN A 111 9.46 0.07 -20.00
CA ASN A 111 8.02 -0.01 -20.21
C ASN A 111 7.17 0.43 -19.00
N ILE A 112 7.77 0.51 -17.81
CA ILE A 112 7.09 0.71 -16.53
C ILE A 112 7.77 1.82 -15.75
N ARG A 113 6.98 2.73 -15.21
CA ARG A 113 7.41 3.73 -14.23
C ARG A 113 6.56 3.60 -12.99
N LEU A 114 7.19 3.30 -11.86
CA LEU A 114 6.58 3.37 -10.54
C LEU A 114 7.15 4.59 -9.81
N SER A 115 6.30 5.44 -9.28
CA SER A 115 6.69 6.55 -8.42
C SER A 115 5.83 6.61 -7.17
N ALA A 116 6.38 7.06 -6.05
CA ALA A 116 5.64 7.22 -4.82
C ALA A 116 6.16 8.38 -3.96
N THR A 117 5.30 8.89 -3.08
CA THR A 117 5.66 9.75 -1.95
C THR A 117 4.92 9.25 -0.70
N GLY A 118 5.30 9.71 0.49
CA GLY A 118 4.61 9.36 1.73
C GLY A 118 5.57 9.07 2.87
N THR A 119 5.22 8.14 3.77
CA THR A 119 6.00 7.89 4.98
C THR A 119 6.22 6.41 5.28
N ILE A 120 7.29 6.17 6.05
CA ILE A 120 7.71 4.89 6.61
C ILE A 120 8.05 5.12 8.08
N ASP A 121 7.35 4.47 9.02
CA ASP A 121 7.72 4.55 10.44
C ASP A 121 8.94 3.68 10.76
N PHE A 122 9.59 3.88 11.92
CA PHE A 122 10.76 3.07 12.31
C PHE A 122 10.43 1.59 12.65
N ASN A 123 9.14 1.21 12.66
CA ASN A 123 8.69 -0.18 12.71
C ASN A 123 8.46 -0.77 11.30
N GLY A 124 8.80 -0.03 10.24
CA GLY A 124 8.63 -0.41 8.85
C GLY A 124 7.19 -0.37 8.36
N LYS A 125 6.27 0.35 9.02
CA LYS A 125 4.90 0.57 8.50
C LYS A 125 4.92 1.55 7.33
N LEU A 126 4.21 1.20 6.27
CA LEU A 126 4.13 1.98 5.05
C LEU A 126 2.85 2.83 5.00
N HIS A 127 2.97 4.05 4.50
CA HIS A 127 1.86 4.90 4.05
C HIS A 127 2.32 5.68 2.81
N LEU A 128 2.20 5.08 1.62
CA LEU A 128 2.73 5.65 0.38
C LEU A 128 1.63 5.88 -0.65
N ASP A 129 1.55 7.11 -1.15
CA ASP A 129 0.75 7.45 -2.32
C ASP A 129 1.56 7.17 -3.58
N SER A 130 1.12 6.19 -4.35
CA SER A 130 1.87 5.58 -5.45
C SER A 130 1.17 5.81 -6.79
N GLN A 131 1.95 5.83 -7.85
CA GLN A 131 1.48 5.87 -9.24
C GLN A 131 2.25 4.85 -10.07
N LEU A 132 1.52 3.94 -10.72
CA LEU A 132 2.08 3.02 -11.72
C LEU A 132 1.68 3.54 -13.10
N ALA A 133 2.68 3.93 -13.89
CA ALA A 133 2.54 4.32 -15.27
C ALA A 133 3.11 3.22 -16.19
N LEU A 134 2.34 2.86 -17.21
CA LEU A 134 2.67 1.83 -18.20
C LEU A 134 2.65 2.46 -19.59
N ASN A 135 3.60 2.06 -20.44
CA ASN A 135 3.55 2.44 -21.85
C ASN A 135 2.43 1.70 -22.61
N ASP A 136 2.10 2.18 -23.80
CA ASP A 136 1.06 1.57 -24.64
C ASP A 136 1.31 0.09 -25.01
N LYS A 137 2.56 -0.39 -24.97
CA LYS A 137 2.89 -1.80 -25.23
C LYS A 137 2.31 -2.68 -24.13
N ILE A 138 2.70 -2.45 -22.87
CA ILE A 138 2.23 -3.23 -21.71
C ILE A 138 0.75 -2.97 -21.45
N ARG A 139 0.31 -1.70 -21.55
CA ARG A 139 -1.09 -1.33 -21.37
C ARG A 139 -2.04 -2.08 -22.30
N ARG A 140 -1.65 -2.34 -23.56
CA ARG A 140 -2.50 -3.12 -24.49
C ARG A 140 -2.62 -4.60 -24.15
N GLN A 141 -1.68 -5.16 -23.37
CA GLN A 141 -1.71 -6.56 -22.92
C GLN A 141 -2.63 -6.75 -21.71
N LEU A 142 -2.94 -5.67 -20.96
CA LEU A 142 -3.90 -5.70 -19.87
C LEU A 142 -5.30 -6.12 -20.35
N PHE A 143 -5.99 -6.87 -19.49
CA PHE A 143 -7.43 -7.13 -19.61
C PHE A 143 -8.22 -5.80 -19.68
N ALA A 144 -9.26 -5.73 -20.52
CA ALA A 144 -9.88 -4.46 -20.92
C ALA A 144 -10.43 -3.62 -19.73
N PRO A 145 -11.21 -4.18 -18.78
CA PRO A 145 -11.57 -3.52 -17.52
C PRO A 145 -10.40 -2.86 -16.78
N ILE A 146 -9.28 -3.59 -16.59
CA ILE A 146 -8.10 -3.05 -15.92
C ILE A 146 -7.50 -1.89 -16.72
N ARG A 147 -7.40 -2.06 -18.05
CA ARG A 147 -6.79 -1.09 -18.99
C ARG A 147 -7.51 0.27 -19.02
N GLU A 148 -8.81 0.28 -18.83
CA GLU A 148 -9.66 1.47 -18.89
C GLU A 148 -9.52 2.37 -17.65
N ASN A 149 -9.08 1.81 -16.52
CA ASN A 149 -8.76 2.56 -15.31
C ASN A 149 -7.42 3.32 -15.36
N PHE A 150 -6.57 3.07 -16.37
CA PHE A 150 -5.33 3.81 -16.59
C PHE A 150 -5.59 5.11 -17.37
N GLN A 151 -5.36 6.25 -16.72
CA GLN A 151 -5.54 7.59 -17.29
C GLN A 151 -4.32 8.01 -18.12
N PRO A 152 -4.47 8.49 -19.37
CA PRO A 152 -3.34 8.94 -20.19
C PRO A 152 -2.50 10.03 -19.50
N LEU A 153 -1.17 9.91 -19.59
CA LEU A 153 -0.25 10.94 -19.15
C LEU A 153 0.12 11.86 -20.31
N ASN A 154 0.15 13.16 -20.04
CA ASN A 154 0.70 14.15 -20.98
C ASN A 154 2.23 14.03 -21.11
N GLN A 155 2.91 13.60 -20.03
CA GLN A 155 4.36 13.44 -19.96
C GLN A 155 4.73 12.24 -19.07
N PRO A 156 5.53 11.27 -19.55
CA PRO A 156 5.92 11.07 -20.94
C PRO A 156 4.72 10.70 -21.85
N PRO A 157 4.68 11.12 -23.12
CA PRO A 157 3.66 10.68 -24.08
C PRO A 157 3.70 9.16 -24.31
N GLY A 158 2.56 8.56 -24.66
CA GLY A 158 2.44 7.11 -24.88
C GLY A 158 2.45 6.27 -23.60
N TYR A 159 2.26 6.92 -22.45
CA TYR A 159 2.03 6.29 -21.15
C TYR A 159 0.62 6.60 -20.64
N ALA A 160 0.06 5.69 -19.85
CA ALA A 160 -1.09 5.95 -19.01
C ALA A 160 -0.81 5.41 -17.61
N ALA A 161 -1.46 5.97 -16.59
CA ALA A 161 -1.16 5.69 -15.20
C ALA A 161 -2.40 5.45 -14.34
N VAL A 162 -2.23 4.68 -13.28
CA VAL A 162 -3.19 4.50 -12.20
C VAL A 162 -2.53 4.91 -10.88
N ALA A 163 -3.27 5.68 -10.08
CA ALA A 163 -2.85 6.06 -8.73
C ALA A 163 -3.47 5.12 -7.69
N PHE A 164 -2.67 4.69 -6.73
CA PHE A 164 -3.01 3.69 -5.73
C PHE A 164 -2.25 3.98 -4.42
N HIS A 165 -2.73 3.50 -3.30
CA HIS A 165 -2.08 3.62 -2.00
C HIS A 165 -1.38 2.30 -1.62
N VAL A 166 -0.26 2.41 -0.90
CA VAL A 166 0.46 1.27 -0.31
C VAL A 166 0.50 1.44 1.20
N SER A 167 0.08 0.39 1.90
CA SER A 167 0.05 0.31 3.36
C SER A 167 0.64 -1.02 3.85
N GLY A 168 0.51 -1.32 5.15
CA GLY A 168 1.06 -2.54 5.74
C GLY A 168 2.48 -2.33 6.24
N THR A 169 3.38 -3.29 6.00
CA THR A 169 4.81 -3.19 6.38
C THR A 169 5.71 -3.42 5.17
N ILE A 170 7.00 -3.06 5.26
CA ILE A 170 8.02 -3.33 4.23
C ILE A 170 8.04 -4.81 3.80
N GLU A 171 7.95 -5.73 4.76
CA GLU A 171 7.94 -7.17 4.50
C GLU A 171 6.61 -7.65 3.87
N ARG A 172 5.50 -7.06 4.30
CA ARG A 172 4.12 -7.46 3.94
C ARG A 172 3.32 -6.23 3.48
N PRO A 173 3.68 -5.64 2.33
CA PRO A 173 2.97 -4.50 1.78
C PRO A 173 1.57 -4.91 1.35
N LYS A 174 0.64 -3.96 1.43
CA LYS A 174 -0.74 -4.06 0.96
C LYS A 174 -1.00 -2.90 0.00
N THR A 175 -1.89 -3.09 -0.97
CA THR A 175 -2.23 -2.06 -1.94
C THR A 175 -3.73 -2.05 -2.23
N ASP A 176 -4.29 -0.87 -2.47
CA ASP A 176 -5.68 -0.71 -2.95
C ASP A 176 -5.81 -0.84 -4.48
N LEU A 177 -4.72 -1.17 -5.20
CA LEU A 177 -4.69 -1.19 -6.68
C LEU A 177 -5.82 -2.05 -7.27
N MET A 178 -6.11 -3.21 -6.69
CA MET A 178 -7.20 -4.07 -7.17
C MET A 178 -8.55 -3.36 -7.12
N GLU A 179 -8.84 -2.62 -6.04
CA GLU A 179 -10.06 -1.80 -5.97
C GLU A 179 -10.05 -0.66 -7.01
N ARG A 180 -8.87 -0.07 -7.29
CA ARG A 180 -8.71 0.98 -8.33
C ARG A 180 -8.94 0.47 -9.76
N VAL A 181 -8.54 -0.76 -10.08
CA VAL A 181 -8.61 -1.30 -11.46
C VAL A 181 -9.82 -2.21 -11.74
N VAL A 182 -10.65 -2.49 -10.73
CA VAL A 182 -11.89 -3.29 -10.85
C VAL A 182 -13.14 -2.51 -10.39
N GLY A 183 -12.98 -1.48 -9.56
CA GLY A 183 -14.09 -0.81 -8.86
C GLY A 183 -15.01 0.07 -9.72
N HIS A 184 -14.67 0.33 -10.98
CA HIS A 184 -15.50 1.13 -11.89
C HIS A 184 -16.58 0.27 -12.58
N ASP A 185 -16.24 -0.81 -13.28
CA ASP A 185 -17.20 -1.59 -14.09
C ASP A 185 -18.30 -2.29 -13.29
N LEU A 186 -18.00 -2.82 -12.10
CA LEU A 186 -18.98 -3.56 -11.29
C LEU A 186 -20.14 -2.69 -10.80
N ARG A 187 -19.95 -1.37 -10.69
CA ARG A 187 -21.02 -0.43 -10.33
C ARG A 187 -22.04 -0.29 -11.45
N ASP A 188 -21.57 -0.19 -12.69
CA ASP A 188 -22.43 -0.05 -13.86
C ASP A 188 -23.06 -1.39 -14.28
N LEU A 189 -22.36 -2.52 -14.08
CA LEU A 189 -22.92 -3.86 -14.28
C LEU A 189 -24.13 -4.16 -13.37
N GLY A 190 -24.16 -3.63 -12.14
CA GLY A 190 -25.32 -3.74 -11.25
C GLY A 190 -26.59 -3.02 -11.76
N GLY A 191 -26.41 -1.92 -12.52
CA GLY A 191 -27.51 -1.14 -13.11
C GLY A 191 -28.12 -1.78 -14.36
N VAL A 192 -27.34 -2.53 -15.15
CA VAL A 192 -27.85 -3.18 -16.36
C VAL A 192 -28.55 -4.52 -16.08
N ILE A 193 -28.11 -5.30 -15.08
CA ILE A 193 -28.79 -6.56 -14.71
C ILE A 193 -30.20 -6.28 -14.18
N SER A 194 -30.37 -5.25 -13.35
CA SER A 194 -31.68 -4.81 -12.84
C SER A 194 -32.62 -4.30 -13.95
N SER A 195 -32.07 -3.76 -15.04
CA SER A 195 -32.83 -3.31 -16.22
C SER A 195 -33.32 -4.46 -17.12
N LEU A 196 -32.68 -5.64 -17.07
CA LEU A 196 -33.04 -6.81 -17.87
C LEU A 196 -34.03 -7.76 -17.17
N PHE A 197 -34.03 -7.82 -15.84
CA PHE A 197 -34.99 -8.61 -15.06
C PHE A 197 -36.32 -7.87 -14.75
N GLY A 198 -36.42 -6.59 -15.11
CA GLY A 198 -37.49 -5.67 -14.67
C GLY A 198 -38.57 -5.31 -15.70
N HIS A 199 -39.08 -6.24 -16.52
CA HIS A 199 -40.13 -5.93 -17.51
C HIS A 199 -41.43 -6.76 -17.39
N GLY A 200 -42.03 -6.74 -16.19
CA GLY A 200 -43.38 -7.28 -15.90
C GLY A 200 -44.41 -6.17 -15.60
N LYS A 201 -45.38 -5.96 -16.50
CA LYS A 201 -46.42 -4.91 -16.40
C LYS A 201 -47.25 -4.96 -15.10
N LYS A 202 -47.59 -3.78 -14.55
CA LYS A 202 -48.97 -3.22 -14.58
C LYS A 202 -49.08 -1.79 -14.02
N LYS A 203 -49.76 -0.91 -14.77
CA LYS A 203 -50.39 0.32 -14.27
C LYS A 203 -51.81 0.00 -13.77
N LYS A 204 -52.27 0.58 -12.66
CA LYS A 204 -53.62 1.19 -12.60
C LYS A 204 -53.80 2.18 -11.44
N ALA A 205 -54.22 3.40 -11.81
CA ALA A 205 -55.12 4.37 -11.16
C ALA A 205 -55.05 4.68 -9.64
N GLN A 206 -55.22 5.97 -9.37
CA GLN A 206 -55.24 6.70 -8.10
C GLN A 206 -56.66 6.92 -7.58
N ALA A 207 -56.88 6.90 -6.25
CA ALA A 207 -57.99 7.56 -5.56
C ALA A 207 -57.72 7.70 -4.05
N GLU A 208 -57.99 8.89 -3.50
CA GLU A 208 -58.00 9.32 -2.08
C GLU A 208 -59.45 9.72 -1.69
N PRO A 209 -59.81 10.16 -0.44
CA PRO A 209 -59.28 9.88 0.92
C PRO A 209 -60.38 9.67 2.03
N SER A 210 -59.95 9.41 3.29
CA SER A 210 -60.62 9.82 4.59
C SER A 210 -61.94 9.17 5.07
N PRO A 211 -62.37 9.32 6.35
CA PRO A 211 -61.63 9.39 7.64
C PRO A 211 -62.27 8.61 8.85
N GLY A 212 -61.60 8.56 10.02
CA GLY A 212 -62.15 8.18 11.35
C GLY A 212 -61.14 7.43 12.23
N ALA A 213 -60.53 8.02 13.28
CA ALA A 213 -61.04 8.22 14.66
C ALA A 213 -61.37 6.88 15.38
N SER A 214 -60.92 6.58 16.62
CA SER A 214 -60.24 7.40 17.63
C SER A 214 -59.63 6.56 18.78
N LEU A 215 -58.65 7.15 19.50
CA LEU A 215 -58.27 6.93 20.92
C LEU A 215 -57.51 5.64 21.39
N ALA A 216 -56.60 5.89 22.34
CA ALA A 216 -55.80 4.97 23.16
C ALA A 216 -56.60 4.54 24.44
N PRO A 217 -56.06 3.81 25.48
CA PRO A 217 -54.66 3.51 25.82
C PRO A 217 -54.34 2.06 26.28
N SER A 218 -53.09 1.85 26.71
CA SER A 218 -52.54 0.61 27.31
C SER A 218 -53.24 0.15 28.60
N PRO A 219 -52.98 -1.10 29.04
CA PRO A 219 -52.07 -1.24 30.19
C PRO A 219 -51.07 -2.42 30.09
N SER A 220 -49.91 -2.27 30.76
CA SER A 220 -49.04 -3.39 31.17
C SER A 220 -49.59 -4.07 32.42
N PRO A 221 -49.12 -5.29 32.75
CA PRO A 221 -48.40 -5.40 34.02
C PRO A 221 -47.13 -6.27 33.99
N ASN A 222 -46.31 -6.03 35.02
CA ASN A 222 -45.02 -6.63 35.38
C ASN A 222 -44.89 -8.17 35.29
N ASP A 223 -43.65 -8.62 35.09
CA ASP A 223 -42.80 -9.39 36.04
C ASP A 223 -41.76 -10.23 35.25
N ALA A 224 -40.58 -10.62 35.73
CA ALA A 224 -39.70 -10.10 36.79
C ALA A 224 -38.28 -10.70 36.56
N THR A 225 -37.23 -10.04 37.08
CA THR A 225 -35.92 -10.59 37.50
C THR A 225 -35.27 -11.79 36.75
N ALA A 226 -34.05 -11.60 36.20
CA ALA A 226 -32.82 -12.28 36.69
C ALA A 226 -31.53 -11.97 35.87
N SER A 227 -30.47 -11.61 36.61
CA SER A 227 -29.03 -11.68 36.29
C SER A 227 -28.29 -12.10 37.59
N PRO A 228 -26.97 -12.38 37.64
CA PRO A 228 -25.96 -12.53 36.58
C PRO A 228 -25.62 -14.05 36.43
N PRO A 229 -24.40 -14.65 36.66
CA PRO A 229 -23.05 -14.20 37.04
C PRO A 229 -21.98 -14.29 35.90
N PRO A 230 -20.79 -13.67 36.05
CA PRO A 230 -19.64 -13.86 35.16
C PRO A 230 -18.79 -15.09 35.54
N ASN A 231 -17.94 -15.56 34.63
CA ASN A 231 -16.96 -16.62 34.94
C ASN A 231 -15.54 -16.21 34.51
N GLU A 232 -14.65 -16.03 35.49
CA GLU A 232 -13.21 -15.92 35.28
C GLU A 232 -12.58 -17.32 35.21
N ALA A 233 -11.63 -17.55 34.30
CA ALA A 233 -10.51 -18.48 34.52
C ALA A 233 -9.40 -18.28 33.48
N ARG A 234 -8.23 -17.80 33.94
CA ARG A 234 -6.94 -18.09 33.28
C ARG A 234 -6.57 -19.56 33.51
N PRO A 235 -5.70 -20.11 32.65
CA PRO A 235 -4.51 -20.77 33.17
C PRO A 235 -3.22 -20.11 32.67
N ALA A 236 -2.17 -20.15 33.49
CA ALA A 236 -0.80 -19.84 33.10
C ALA A 236 0.10 -21.05 33.39
N ALA A 237 0.93 -21.42 32.42
CA ALA A 237 2.08 -22.36 32.48
C ALA A 237 2.46 -22.70 31.01
N SER A 238 3.71 -23.01 30.63
CA SER A 238 4.98 -23.02 31.36
C SER A 238 6.11 -22.64 30.40
N LEU A 239 7.16 -21.99 30.92
CA LEU A 239 8.44 -21.87 30.21
C LEU A 239 9.26 -23.15 30.43
N ALA A 240 10.01 -23.58 29.41
CA ALA A 240 11.06 -24.59 29.52
C ALA A 240 12.38 -24.00 28.97
N PRO A 241 13.54 -24.26 29.61
CA PRO A 241 14.80 -23.59 29.28
C PRO A 241 15.51 -24.22 28.06
N ALA A 242 16.32 -23.40 27.39
CA ALA A 242 17.23 -23.83 26.34
C ALA A 242 18.49 -24.53 26.89
N PRO A 243 19.14 -25.42 26.12
CA PRO A 243 20.48 -25.88 26.41
C PRO A 243 21.54 -24.84 26.01
N THR A 244 22.59 -24.73 26.81
CA THR A 244 23.82 -23.93 26.57
C THR A 244 25.03 -24.87 26.41
N PRO A 245 26.18 -24.39 25.88
CA PRO A 245 26.96 -25.11 24.86
C PRO A 245 27.90 -26.22 25.39
#